data_AF-A0A0H5S1S3-F1
#
_entry.id   AF-A0A0H5S1S3-F1
#
_cell.length_a   1.000
_cell.length_b   1.000
_cell.length_c   1.000
_cell.angle_alpha   90.00
_cell.angle_beta   90.00
_cell.angle_gamma   90.00
#
_symmetry.space_group_name_H-M   'P 1'
#
loop_
_entity.id
_entity.type
_entity.pdbx_description
1 polymer ?
#
loop_
_entity_poly.entity_id
_entity_poly.type
_entity_poly.pdbx_seq_one_letter_code
_entity_poly.pdbx_strand_id
1 'polypeptide(L)'
;VEECVANYLDGGYMRCLWCIGQMVALSAALFSMLFIPKAHPIYLWPLLIVQNAYCFGLVILTIATSDKLLTSLLHPANGHLILLIVIFFIGTSANYLFDYILWHYYWYQETEYIKRTGSPVVPFWV
;
A
#
# COMPACT_ATOMS: atom_id res chain seq x y z
N VAL A 1 -16.54 -20.10 23.21
CA VAL A 1 -17.31 -19.17 22.36
C VAL A 1 -16.79 -19.38 20.96
N GLU A 2 -17.54 -20.09 20.12
CA GLU A 2 -17.20 -20.26 18.71
C GLU A 2 -17.35 -18.89 18.05
N GLU A 3 -16.23 -18.23 17.77
CA GLU A 3 -16.26 -16.98 17.03
C GLU A 3 -16.87 -17.25 15.65
N CYS A 4 -17.90 -16.49 15.30
CA CYS A 4 -18.61 -16.64 14.04
C CYS A 4 -17.60 -16.57 12.89
N VAL A 5 -17.75 -17.42 11.88
CA VAL A 5 -16.94 -17.41 10.64
C VAL A 5 -16.87 -15.99 10.05
N ALA A 6 -17.92 -15.19 10.23
CA ALA A 6 -17.94 -13.76 9.89
C ALA A 6 -16.84 -12.94 10.59
N ASN A 7 -16.55 -13.18 11.87
CA ASN A 7 -15.48 -12.51 12.62
C ASN A 7 -14.08 -12.92 12.11
N TYR A 8 -13.93 -14.17 11.66
CA TYR A 8 -12.70 -14.68 11.05
C TYR A 8 -12.49 -14.12 9.62
N LEU A 9 -13.58 -13.97 8.86
CA LEU A 9 -13.59 -13.33 7.54
C LEU A 9 -13.35 -11.82 7.59
N ASP A 10 -13.97 -11.09 8.53
CA ASP A 10 -13.83 -9.63 8.66
C ASP A 10 -12.47 -9.20 9.22
N GLY A 11 -11.92 -9.94 10.17
CA GLY A 11 -10.75 -9.49 10.94
C GLY A 11 -9.39 -9.82 10.31
N GLY A 12 -9.26 -11.02 9.73
CA GLY A 12 -7.97 -11.57 9.30
C GLY A 12 -7.91 -12.00 7.85
N TYR A 13 -8.96 -12.67 7.36
CA TYR A 13 -8.99 -13.20 5.98
C TYR A 13 -9.10 -12.09 4.94
N MET A 14 -9.97 -11.09 5.16
CA MET A 14 -10.05 -9.89 4.33
C MET A 14 -8.70 -9.15 4.24
N ARG A 15 -7.99 -9.01 5.37
CA ARG A 15 -6.67 -8.36 5.41
C ARG A 15 -5.60 -9.16 4.66
N CYS A 16 -5.63 -10.49 4.79
CA CYS A 16 -4.72 -11.38 4.06
C CYS A 16 -4.98 -11.34 2.55
N LEU A 17 -6.25 -11.42 2.13
CA LEU A 17 -6.65 -11.31 0.72
C LEU A 17 -6.25 -9.96 0.14
N TRP A 18 -6.39 -8.88 0.93
CA TRP A 18 -5.97 -7.53 0.57
C TRP A 18 -4.46 -7.43 0.38
N CYS A 19 -3.66 -8.03 1.27
CA CYS A 19 -2.20 -8.11 1.12
C CYS A 19 -1.78 -8.93 -0.09
N ILE A 20 -2.44 -10.06 -0.37
CA ILE A 20 -2.16 -10.88 -1.56
C ILE A 20 -2.52 -10.11 -2.84
N GLY A 21 -3.68 -9.47 -2.87
CA GLY A 21 -4.11 -8.60 -3.96
C GLY A 21 -3.10 -7.49 -4.23
N GLN A 22 -2.56 -6.88 -3.17
CA GLN A 22 -1.53 -5.85 -3.30
C GLN A 22 -0.21 -6.41 -3.83
N MET A 23 0.26 -7.57 -3.34
CA MET A 23 1.46 -8.23 -3.88
C MET A 23 1.31 -8.54 -5.37
N VAL A 24 0.15 -9.03 -5.79
CA VAL A 24 -0.14 -9.31 -7.21
C VAL A 24 -0.15 -8.02 -8.03
N ALA A 25 -0.82 -6.97 -7.56
CA ALA A 25 -0.86 -5.66 -8.23
C ALA A 25 0.56 -5.05 -8.37
N LEU A 26 1.38 -5.15 -7.33
CA LEU A 26 2.77 -4.68 -7.32
C LEU A 26 3.65 -5.47 -8.30
N SER A 27 3.49 -6.80 -8.34
CA SER A 27 4.22 -7.63 -9.30
C SER A 27 3.84 -7.31 -10.74
N ALA A 28 2.55 -7.10 -11.02
CA ALA A 28 2.07 -6.70 -12.34
C ALA A 28 2.54 -5.30 -12.74
N ALA A 29 2.66 -4.38 -11.78
CA ALA A 29 3.22 -3.05 -11.99
C ALA A 29 4.69 -3.09 -12.37
N LEU A 30 5.51 -3.81 -11.58
CA LEU A 30 6.94 -4.00 -11.88
C LEU A 30 7.13 -4.64 -13.25
N PHE A 31 6.33 -5.67 -13.56
CA PHE A 31 6.33 -6.29 -14.87
C PHE A 31 6.00 -5.27 -15.97
N SER A 32 4.91 -4.52 -15.84
CA SER A 32 4.50 -3.52 -16.83
C SER A 32 5.56 -2.43 -17.04
N MET A 33 6.25 -1.99 -15.99
CA MET A 33 7.33 -1.01 -16.09
C MET A 33 8.56 -1.54 -16.84
N LEU A 34 8.92 -2.80 -16.63
CA LEU A 34 10.08 -3.42 -17.29
C LEU A 34 9.82 -3.70 -18.78
N PHE A 35 8.58 -4.07 -19.14
CA PHE A 35 8.25 -4.51 -20.49
C PHE A 35 7.68 -3.41 -21.40
N ILE A 36 7.22 -2.27 -20.86
CA ILE A 36 6.59 -1.21 -21.67
C ILE A 36 7.36 0.12 -21.50
N PRO A 37 8.48 0.32 -22.24
CA PRO A 37 9.37 1.47 -22.04
C PRO A 37 8.80 2.84 -22.44
N LYS A 38 7.53 2.95 -22.87
CA LYS A 38 6.85 4.20 -23.27
C LYS A 38 5.33 4.18 -23.00
N ALA A 39 4.90 3.56 -21.91
CA ALA A 39 3.47 3.55 -21.56
C ALA A 39 2.94 4.98 -21.35
N HIS A 40 1.70 5.24 -21.78
CA HIS A 40 1.03 6.50 -21.47
C HIS A 40 0.87 6.62 -19.94
N PRO A 41 1.18 7.77 -19.32
CA PRO A 41 1.15 7.94 -17.86
C PRO A 41 -0.22 7.63 -17.22
N ILE A 42 -1.31 7.74 -17.99
CA ILE A 42 -2.66 7.36 -17.55
C ILE A 42 -2.80 5.88 -17.14
N TYR A 43 -1.98 4.98 -17.69
CA TYR A 43 -2.03 3.56 -17.31
C TYR A 43 -1.49 3.31 -15.90
N LEU A 44 -0.74 4.25 -15.33
CA LEU A 44 -0.25 4.19 -13.95
C LEU A 44 -1.30 4.63 -12.93
N TRP A 45 -2.36 5.31 -13.34
CA TRP A 45 -3.43 5.79 -12.45
C TRP A 45 -4.11 4.71 -11.61
N PRO A 46 -4.62 3.59 -12.19
CA PRO A 46 -5.26 2.55 -11.38
C PRO A 46 -4.31 1.98 -10.32
N LEU A 47 -3.02 1.87 -10.65
CA LEU A 47 -2.00 1.42 -9.71
C LEU A 47 -1.78 2.44 -8.59
N LEU A 48 -1.65 3.73 -8.91
CA LEU A 48 -1.51 4.81 -7.93
C LEU A 48 -2.72 4.85 -6.99
N ILE A 49 -3.95 4.76 -7.51
CA ILE A 49 -5.18 4.79 -6.70
C ILE A 49 -5.20 3.61 -5.72
N VAL A 50 -4.92 2.39 -6.20
CA VAL A 50 -4.92 1.19 -5.35
C VAL A 50 -3.81 1.26 -4.30
N GLN A 51 -2.62 1.74 -4.64
CA GLN A 51 -1.51 1.89 -3.69
C GLN A 51 -1.79 2.95 -2.61
N ASN A 52 -2.37 4.09 -2.98
CA ASN A 52 -2.75 5.13 -2.02
C ASN A 52 -3.88 4.64 -1.10
N ALA A 53 -4.89 3.93 -1.64
CA ALA A 53 -5.94 3.31 -0.85
C ALA A 53 -5.38 2.25 0.12
N TYR A 54 -4.39 1.47 -0.31
CA TYR A 54 -3.71 0.50 0.54
C TYR A 54 -2.95 1.18 1.68
N CYS A 55 -2.19 2.24 1.40
CA CYS A 55 -1.50 3.01 2.44
C CYS A 55 -2.48 3.61 3.44
N PHE A 56 -3.60 4.17 2.97
CA PHE A 56 -4.65 4.69 3.85
C PHE A 56 -5.26 3.59 4.74
N GLY A 57 -5.49 2.40 4.19
CA GLY A 57 -5.95 1.23 4.95
C GLY A 57 -4.98 0.83 6.06
N LEU A 58 -3.66 0.88 5.80
CA LEU A 58 -2.64 0.61 6.82
C LEU A 58 -2.62 1.66 7.95
N VAL A 59 -2.89 2.93 7.65
CA VAL A 59 -3.04 3.98 8.68
C VAL A 59 -4.22 3.68 9.58
N ILE A 60 -5.38 3.38 9.00
CA ILE A 60 -6.59 3.05 9.79
C ILE A 60 -6.30 1.85 10.68
N LEU A 61 -5.62 0.83 10.14
CA LEU A 61 -5.26 -0.35 10.91
C LEU A 61 -4.28 -0.01 12.05
N THR A 62 -3.33 0.89 11.81
CA THR A 62 -2.39 1.38 12.83
C THR A 62 -3.13 2.13 13.95
N ILE A 63 -4.08 2.98 13.61
CA ILE A 63 -4.91 3.71 14.58
C ILE A 63 -5.78 2.72 15.39
N ALA A 64 -6.45 1.78 14.72
CA ALA A 64 -7.30 0.78 15.35
C ALA A 64 -6.52 -0.19 16.27
N THR A 65 -5.21 -0.33 16.06
CA THR A 65 -4.32 -1.14 16.90
C THR A 65 -3.56 -0.33 17.93
N SER A 66 -3.70 1.00 17.96
CA SER A 66 -2.94 1.87 18.86
C SER A 66 -3.25 1.63 20.35
N ASP A 67 -4.51 1.37 20.71
CA ASP A 67 -4.88 1.04 22.10
C ASP A 67 -4.23 -0.27 22.58
N LYS A 68 -4.16 -1.26 21.68
CA LYS A 68 -3.51 -2.56 21.93
C LYS A 68 -1.99 -2.43 21.98
N LEU A 69 -1.43 -1.53 21.19
CA LEU A 69 -0.02 -1.17 21.23
C LEU A 69 0.37 -0.54 22.57
N LEU A 70 -0.43 0.43 23.03
CA LEU A 70 -0.18 1.14 24.28
C LEU A 70 -0.25 0.21 25.49
N THR A 71 -1.24 -0.67 25.52
CA THR A 71 -1.37 -1.69 26.58
C THR A 71 -0.22 -2.70 26.57
N SER A 72 0.28 -3.08 25.38
CA SER A 72 1.45 -3.97 25.23
C SER A 72 2.78 -3.32 25.62
N LEU A 73 2.88 -1.98 25.51
CA LEU A 73 4.04 -1.20 25.95
C LEU A 73 4.05 -0.96 27.45
N LEU A 74 2.88 -0.68 28.06
CA LEU A 74 2.74 -0.42 29.49
C LEU A 74 2.81 -1.69 30.36
N HIS A 75 2.27 -2.81 29.88
CA HIS A 75 2.43 -4.12 30.50
C HIS A 75 3.16 -5.02 29.52
N PRO A 76 4.46 -5.34 29.74
CA PRO A 76 5.22 -6.20 28.83
C PRO A 76 4.70 -7.64 28.95
N ALA A 77 3.59 -7.91 28.27
CA ALA A 77 2.82 -9.13 28.49
C ALA A 77 3.32 -10.30 27.64
N ASN A 78 3.93 -10.07 26.46
CA ASN A 78 4.43 -11.14 25.58
C ASN A 78 5.44 -10.64 24.51
N GLY A 79 6.67 -11.18 24.49
CA GLY A 79 7.70 -10.82 23.48
C GLY A 79 7.31 -11.15 22.02
N HIS A 80 6.48 -12.17 21.81
CA HIS A 80 5.95 -12.53 20.48
C HIS A 80 5.03 -11.44 19.90
N LEU A 81 4.25 -10.77 20.74
CA LEU A 81 3.35 -9.69 20.33
C LEU A 81 4.13 -8.45 19.90
N ILE A 82 5.19 -8.10 20.64
CA ILE A 82 6.09 -6.99 20.31
C ILE A 82 6.78 -7.25 18.96
N LEU A 83 7.23 -8.47 18.70
CA LEU A 83 7.85 -8.84 17.42
C LEU A 83 6.88 -8.66 16.25
N LEU A 84 5.63 -9.12 16.38
CA LEU A 84 4.59 -8.93 15.36
C LEU A 84 4.31 -7.45 15.07
N ILE A 85 4.26 -6.63 16.13
CA ILE A 85 4.08 -5.18 16.03
C ILE A 85 5.25 -4.55 15.25
N VAL A 86 6.49 -4.92 15.57
CA VAL A 86 7.67 -4.39 14.89
C VAL A 86 7.66 -4.77 13.40
N ILE A 87 7.35 -6.03 13.07
CA ILE A 87 7.23 -6.47 11.67
C ILE A 87 6.15 -5.67 10.94
N PHE A 88 5.01 -5.42 11.59
CA PHE A 88 3.95 -4.59 11.03
C PHE A 88 4.41 -3.16 10.73
N PHE A 89 5.11 -2.49 11.65
CA PHE A 89 5.64 -1.15 11.41
C PHE A 89 6.69 -1.09 10.30
N ILE A 90 7.57 -2.09 10.22
CA ILE A 90 8.55 -2.20 9.12
C ILE A 90 7.81 -2.35 7.80
N GLY A 91 6.80 -3.22 7.72
CA GLY A 91 5.99 -3.42 6.53
C GLY A 91 5.21 -2.17 6.12
N THR A 92 4.63 -1.44 7.08
CA THR A 92 3.94 -0.18 6.81
C THR A 92 4.91 0.89 6.31
N SER A 93 6.07 1.03 6.94
CA SER A 93 7.09 2.01 6.53
C SER A 93 7.64 1.72 5.13
N ALA A 94 7.88 0.45 4.82
CA ALA A 94 8.32 0.02 3.49
C ALA A 94 7.25 0.31 2.41
N ASN A 95 5.97 0.12 2.73
CA ASN A 95 4.87 0.48 1.82
C ASN A 95 4.81 1.99 1.53
N TYR A 96 5.01 2.82 2.55
CA TYR A 96 5.08 4.27 2.37
C TYR A 96 6.25 4.71 1.49
N LEU A 97 7.43 4.10 1.71
CA LEU A 97 8.58 4.35 0.87
C LEU A 97 8.32 3.94 -0.59
N PHE A 98 7.65 2.80 -0.79
CA PHE A 98 7.28 2.35 -2.12
C PHE A 98 6.29 3.29 -2.81
N ASP A 99 5.25 3.73 -2.11
CA ASP A 99 4.27 4.69 -2.64
C ASP A 99 4.96 6.00 -3.05
N TYR A 100 5.90 6.50 -2.23
CA TYR A 100 6.73 7.65 -2.57
C TYR A 100 7.54 7.43 -3.86
N ILE A 101 8.21 6.28 -4.01
CA ILE A 101 8.96 5.94 -5.22
C ILE A 101 8.03 5.87 -6.44
N LEU A 102 6.86 5.28 -6.29
CA LEU A 102 5.87 5.13 -7.36
C LEU A 102 5.37 6.50 -7.86
N TRP A 103 5.08 7.41 -6.93
CA TRP A 103 4.72 8.80 -7.23
C TRP A 103 5.83 9.54 -7.99
N HIS A 104 7.09 9.40 -7.54
CA HIS A 104 8.24 9.97 -8.25
C HIS A 104 8.41 9.42 -9.66
N TYR A 105 8.19 8.11 -9.84
CA TYR A 105 8.22 7.49 -11.15
C TYR A 105 7.10 8.01 -12.07
N TYR A 106 5.89 8.20 -11.53
CA TYR A 106 4.79 8.80 -12.28
C TYR A 106 5.13 10.22 -12.75
N TRP A 107 5.64 11.09 -11.86
CA TRP A 107 6.03 12.46 -12.23
C TRP A 107 7.15 12.47 -13.27
N TYR A 108 8.11 11.55 -13.18
CA TYR A 108 9.12 11.39 -14.21
C TYR A 108 8.50 11.02 -15.57
N GLN A 109 7.59 10.05 -15.62
CA GLN A 109 6.92 9.67 -16.87
C GLN A 109 6.02 10.77 -17.43
N GLU A 110 5.32 11.51 -16.56
CA GLU A 110 4.50 12.66 -16.94
C GLU A 110 5.35 13.76 -17.58
N THR A 111 6.47 14.14 -16.95
CA THR A 111 7.39 15.14 -17.51
C THR A 111 8.03 14.69 -18.82
N GLU A 112 8.45 13.43 -18.93
CA GLU A 112 8.98 12.87 -20.18
C GLU A 112 7.93 12.80 -21.29
N TYR A 113 6.67 12.50 -20.96
CA TYR A 113 5.57 12.53 -21.91
C TYR A 113 5.34 13.96 -22.41
N ILE A 114 5.18 14.94 -21.51
CA ILE A 114 4.96 16.35 -21.86
C ILE A 114 6.09 16.88 -22.75
N LYS A 115 7.36 16.54 -22.46
CA LYS A 115 8.50 16.93 -23.31
C LYS A 115 8.42 16.36 -24.72
N ARG A 116 7.84 15.16 -24.92
CA ARG A 116 7.77 14.49 -26.22
C ARG A 116 6.58 14.93 -27.06
N THR A 117 5.40 15.10 -26.46
CA THR A 117 4.15 15.41 -27.17
C THR A 117 3.75 16.87 -27.08
N GLY A 118 4.27 17.65 -26.13
CA GLY A 118 3.86 19.03 -25.88
C GLY A 118 2.44 19.17 -25.29
N SER A 119 1.73 18.05 -25.11
CA SER A 119 0.37 18.02 -24.54
C SER A 119 0.43 17.76 -23.03
N PRO A 120 -0.34 18.52 -22.22
CA PRO A 120 -0.48 18.21 -20.82
C PRO A 120 -1.20 16.87 -20.64
N VAL A 121 -0.72 16.06 -19.70
CA VAL A 121 -1.47 14.90 -19.20
C VAL A 121 -2.54 15.44 -18.25
N VAL A 122 -3.72 14.82 -18.20
CA VAL A 122 -4.74 15.17 -17.19
C VAL A 122 -4.06 15.08 -15.82
N PRO A 123 -3.96 16.18 -15.05
CA PRO A 123 -3.33 16.13 -13.75
C PRO A 123 -4.18 15.26 -12.85
N PHE A 124 -3.53 14.39 -12.07
CA PHE A 124 -4.22 13.63 -11.01
C PHE A 124 -4.78 14.56 -9.91
N TRP A 125 -4.32 15.82 -9.85
CA TRP A 125 -4.68 16.86 -8.88
C TRP A 125 -5.90 17.71 -9.32
N VAL A 126 -7.02 17.07 -9.66
CA VAL A 126 -8.32 17.77 -9.78
C VAL A 126 -9.15 17.55 -8.52
#